data_AF-A0A8H3MG65-F1
#
_entry.id   AF-A0A8H3MG65-F1
#
_cell.length_a   1.000
_cell.length_b   1.000
_cell.length_c   1.000
_cell.angle_alpha   90.00
_cell.angle_beta   90.00
_cell.angle_gamma   90.00
#
_symmetry.space_group_name_H-M   'P 1'
#
loop_
_entity.id
_entity.type
_entity.pdbx_description
1 polymer ?
#
loop_
_entity_poly.entity_id
_entity_poly.type
_entity_poly.pdbx_seq_one_letter_code
_entity_poly.pdbx_strand_id
1 'polypeptide(L)'
;MSFIRPVYNFIELGLEDYEENEMVLEIVHDLMTFFDTTTNCTCQRSKKDLRTCFEKVGFKRFFERYMEIKALEKSQFELFIKTQLMSFEISNKKDKTRHNYRYSFNISLPLCKTAYLKLCNLNDYKLSTLQNHYQENGLTERIHGNTGHASRRNSRVFVDFNITSSIKQYLTQYGIINGLPSPMRHRNDSRNFIYLPTGENYMIVYNKYKENFYLEHDDKDEKIISYSTFRRIWQETIPTLKFQPPASDICETCNDFKSQIRIAKSNLDQYYIIKNQYDEHQKKADLERQHYNNNIEQSKHDLSIAHICYDWAQNVTIPYSLQQVGSIYFKSTFAVHLFGVCKTEDGLN
;
A
#
# COMPACT_ATOMS: atom_id res chain seq x y z
N MET A 1 -22.31 7.54 0.55
CA MET A 1 -23.55 6.95 -0.04
C MET A 1 -23.59 5.48 0.34
N SER A 2 -24.49 5.09 1.23
CA SER A 2 -24.71 3.68 1.57
C SER A 2 -25.43 3.02 0.40
N PHE A 3 -24.73 2.18 -0.35
CA PHE A 3 -25.39 1.30 -1.32
C PHE A 3 -26.35 0.41 -0.55
N ILE A 4 -27.66 0.58 -0.79
CA ILE A 4 -28.69 -0.33 -0.30
C ILE A 4 -28.39 -1.68 -0.97
N ARG A 5 -27.83 -2.64 -0.21
CA ARG A 5 -27.59 -3.99 -0.72
C ARG A 5 -28.95 -4.62 -1.02
N PRO A 6 -29.12 -5.31 -2.17
CA PRO A 6 -30.34 -6.07 -2.45
C PRO A 6 -30.59 -7.09 -1.33
N VAL A 7 -31.84 -7.19 -0.88
CA VAL A 7 -32.25 -8.24 0.06
C VAL A 7 -32.55 -9.49 -0.77
N TYR A 8 -31.84 -10.58 -0.50
CA TYR A 8 -32.05 -11.87 -1.15
C TYR A 8 -32.90 -12.78 -0.27
N ASN A 9 -33.92 -13.43 -0.84
CA ASN A 9 -34.71 -14.42 -0.13
C ASN A 9 -34.00 -15.79 -0.20
N PHE A 10 -33.34 -16.20 0.89
CA PHE A 10 -32.57 -17.44 0.93
C PHE A 10 -33.45 -18.69 0.79
N ILE A 11 -34.72 -18.62 1.22
CA ILE A 11 -35.68 -19.71 1.06
C ILE A 11 -35.95 -19.93 -0.44
N GLU A 12 -36.20 -18.86 -1.20
CA GLU A 12 -36.42 -18.94 -2.66
C GLU A 12 -35.19 -19.46 -3.40
N LEU A 13 -33.99 -19.13 -2.91
CA LEU A 13 -32.73 -19.61 -3.47
C LEU A 13 -32.35 -21.02 -2.98
N GLY A 14 -33.13 -21.60 -2.05
CA GLY A 14 -32.87 -22.90 -1.43
C GLY A 14 -31.62 -22.93 -0.53
N LEU A 15 -31.22 -21.79 0.02
CA LEU A 15 -30.03 -21.57 0.84
C LEU A 15 -30.36 -21.47 2.35
N GLU A 16 -31.44 -22.11 2.79
CA GLU A 16 -31.95 -22.10 4.18
C GLU A 16 -30.90 -22.57 5.21
N ASP A 17 -29.97 -23.44 4.78
CA ASP A 17 -28.90 -23.98 5.62
C ASP A 17 -27.69 -23.04 5.79
N TYR A 18 -27.68 -21.89 5.11
CA TYR A 18 -26.58 -20.92 5.12
C TYR A 18 -26.90 -19.71 5.99
N GLU A 19 -25.94 -19.30 6.81
CA GLU A 19 -26.07 -18.08 7.61
C GLU A 19 -26.04 -16.83 6.72
N GLU A 20 -26.98 -15.90 6.94
CA GLU A 20 -27.05 -14.60 6.26
C GLU A 20 -25.99 -13.61 6.77
N ASN A 21 -24.73 -14.00 6.74
CA ASN A 21 -23.59 -13.14 7.08
C ASN A 21 -23.05 -12.39 5.85
N GLU A 22 -22.21 -11.38 6.10
CA GLU A 22 -21.71 -10.49 5.05
C GLU A 22 -21.01 -11.24 3.90
N MET A 23 -20.20 -12.25 4.23
CA MET A 23 -19.47 -13.05 3.25
C MET A 23 -20.43 -13.83 2.34
N VAL A 24 -21.44 -14.48 2.91
CA VAL A 24 -22.42 -15.25 2.14
C VAL A 24 -23.24 -14.32 1.26
N LEU A 25 -23.70 -13.18 1.79
CA LEU A 25 -24.46 -12.18 1.05
C LEU A 25 -23.68 -11.59 -0.14
N GLU A 26 -22.39 -11.31 0.03
CA GLU A 26 -21.52 -10.85 -1.07
C GLU A 26 -21.40 -11.88 -2.19
N ILE A 27 -21.26 -13.17 -1.83
CA ILE A 27 -21.17 -14.26 -2.81
C ILE A 27 -22.52 -14.46 -3.52
N VAL A 28 -23.63 -14.45 -2.78
CA VAL A 28 -24.97 -14.53 -3.36
C VAL A 28 -25.19 -13.38 -4.34
N HIS A 29 -24.84 -12.15 -3.96
CA HIS A 29 -24.96 -10.98 -4.82
C HIS A 29 -24.14 -11.10 -6.12
N ASP A 30 -22.87 -11.50 -5.99
CA ASP A 30 -21.95 -11.66 -7.11
C ASP A 30 -22.41 -12.77 -8.08
N LEU A 31 -22.94 -13.89 -7.56
CA LEU A 31 -23.46 -14.98 -8.37
C LEU A 31 -24.83 -14.65 -8.99
N MET A 32 -25.72 -13.95 -8.27
CA MET A 32 -27.01 -13.51 -8.82
C MET A 32 -26.81 -12.54 -9.98
N THR A 33 -25.92 -11.55 -9.81
CA THR A 33 -25.55 -10.62 -10.88
C THR A 33 -25.02 -11.36 -12.12
N PHE A 34 -24.26 -12.43 -11.91
CA PHE A 34 -23.77 -13.30 -12.98
C PHE A 34 -24.92 -14.08 -13.66
N PHE A 35 -25.87 -14.60 -12.89
CA PHE A 35 -27.02 -15.36 -13.38
C PHE A 35 -28.01 -14.49 -14.17
N ASP A 36 -28.23 -13.24 -13.75
CA ASP A 36 -29.15 -12.31 -14.41
C ASP A 36 -28.63 -11.86 -15.79
N THR A 37 -27.32 -11.98 -16.02
CA THR A 37 -26.66 -11.50 -17.23
C THR A 37 -26.51 -12.62 -18.26
N THR A 38 -27.51 -12.80 -19.13
CA THR A 38 -27.53 -13.93 -20.08
C THR A 38 -26.39 -13.92 -21.12
N THR A 39 -25.71 -12.79 -21.32
CA THR A 39 -24.51 -12.65 -22.18
C THR A 39 -23.27 -13.32 -21.59
N ASN A 40 -23.28 -13.66 -20.30
CA ASN A 40 -22.22 -14.45 -19.66
C ASN A 40 -22.14 -15.88 -20.20
N CYS A 41 -23.21 -16.37 -20.83
CA CYS A 41 -23.23 -17.69 -21.46
C CYS A 41 -22.84 -17.59 -22.94
N THR A 42 -21.68 -18.15 -23.29
CA THR A 42 -21.17 -18.21 -24.67
C THR A 42 -21.53 -19.52 -25.40
N CYS A 43 -22.34 -20.39 -24.79
CA CYS A 43 -22.85 -21.59 -25.46
C CYS A 43 -23.82 -21.25 -26.59
N GLN A 44 -23.80 -22.06 -27.66
CA GLN A 44 -24.87 -22.05 -28.65
C GLN A 44 -26.18 -22.51 -28.00
N ARG A 45 -27.20 -21.65 -28.01
CA ARG A 45 -28.51 -21.97 -27.39
C ARG A 45 -29.32 -22.87 -28.31
N SER A 46 -29.90 -23.93 -27.74
CA SER A 46 -30.81 -24.80 -28.46
C SER A 46 -32.17 -24.11 -28.64
N LYS A 47 -32.80 -24.28 -29.80
CA LYS A 47 -34.18 -23.82 -30.03
C LYS A 47 -35.20 -24.47 -29.07
N LYS A 48 -34.86 -25.61 -28.47
CA LYS A 48 -35.73 -26.35 -27.54
C LYS A 48 -35.54 -25.98 -26.07
N ASP A 49 -34.40 -25.38 -25.70
CA ASP A 49 -34.07 -25.02 -24.32
C ASP A 49 -33.24 -23.73 -24.33
N LEU A 50 -33.91 -22.64 -24.00
CA LEU A 50 -33.36 -21.28 -24.02
C LEU A 50 -32.46 -20.96 -22.82
N ARG A 51 -32.44 -21.85 -21.82
CA ARG A 51 -31.66 -21.63 -20.60
C ARG A 51 -30.16 -21.60 -20.88
N THR A 52 -29.45 -20.73 -20.18
CA THR A 52 -27.99 -20.69 -20.18
C THR A 52 -27.40 -21.97 -19.56
N CYS A 53 -26.11 -22.23 -19.79
CA CYS A 53 -25.47 -23.44 -19.25
C CYS A 53 -25.47 -23.49 -17.72
N PHE A 54 -25.36 -22.34 -17.04
CA PHE A 54 -25.40 -22.25 -15.58
C PHE A 54 -26.83 -22.26 -15.03
N GLU A 55 -27.84 -21.74 -15.75
CA GLU A 55 -29.26 -21.92 -15.37
C GLU A 55 -29.67 -23.39 -15.37
N LYS A 56 -29.12 -24.20 -16.29
CA LYS A 56 -29.38 -25.66 -16.32
C LYS A 56 -28.78 -26.39 -15.11
N VAL A 57 -27.73 -25.84 -14.50
CA VAL A 57 -27.17 -26.36 -13.24
C VAL A 57 -28.11 -26.03 -12.08
N GLY A 58 -28.67 -24.82 -12.09
CA GLY A 58 -29.49 -24.26 -11.01
C GLY A 58 -28.65 -23.49 -10.00
N PHE A 59 -29.19 -22.39 -9.49
CA PHE A 59 -28.46 -21.45 -8.63
C PHE A 59 -27.90 -22.10 -7.37
N LYS A 60 -28.73 -22.80 -6.58
CA LYS A 60 -28.33 -23.51 -5.35
C LYS A 60 -27.11 -24.39 -5.57
N ARG A 61 -27.16 -25.28 -6.56
CA ARG A 61 -26.08 -26.24 -6.88
C ARG A 61 -24.81 -25.54 -7.36
N PHE A 62 -24.96 -24.44 -8.09
CA PHE A 62 -23.83 -23.64 -8.54
C PHE A 62 -23.16 -22.92 -7.35
N PHE A 63 -23.96 -22.34 -6.45
CA PHE A 63 -23.52 -21.69 -5.22
C PHE A 63 -22.80 -22.68 -4.29
N GLU A 64 -23.41 -23.82 -4.01
CA GLU A 64 -22.83 -24.89 -3.18
C GLU A 64 -21.44 -25.30 -3.70
N ARG A 65 -21.36 -25.61 -5.01
CA ARG A 65 -20.10 -25.98 -5.64
C ARG A 65 -19.07 -24.85 -5.66
N TYR A 66 -19.51 -23.61 -5.85
CA TYR A 66 -18.64 -22.43 -5.76
C TYR A 66 -18.03 -22.32 -4.35
N MET A 67 -18.85 -22.49 -3.30
CA MET A 67 -18.40 -22.46 -1.91
C MET A 67 -17.42 -23.59 -1.59
N GLU A 68 -17.73 -24.82 -2.03
CA GLU A 68 -16.84 -25.98 -1.90
C GLU A 68 -15.46 -25.72 -2.52
N ILE A 69 -15.42 -25.14 -3.73
CA ILE A 69 -14.17 -24.84 -4.44
C ILE A 69 -13.43 -23.66 -3.77
N LYS A 70 -14.15 -22.62 -3.33
CA LYS A 70 -13.57 -21.44 -2.67
C LYS A 70 -12.94 -21.77 -1.33
N ALA A 71 -13.43 -22.80 -0.63
CA ALA A 71 -12.88 -23.28 0.63
C ALA A 71 -11.55 -24.05 0.49
N LEU A 72 -11.17 -24.48 -0.72
CA LEU A 72 -9.94 -25.23 -0.95
C LEU A 72 -8.69 -24.38 -0.71
N GLU A 73 -7.68 -24.98 -0.08
CA GLU A 73 -6.35 -24.37 -0.02
C GLU A 73 -5.73 -24.28 -1.42
N LYS A 74 -4.74 -23.39 -1.59
CA LYS A 74 -4.12 -23.13 -2.90
C LYS A 74 -3.67 -24.42 -3.61
N SER A 75 -2.96 -25.32 -2.93
CA SER A 75 -2.44 -26.55 -3.53
C SER A 75 -3.58 -27.50 -3.94
N GLN A 76 -4.58 -27.66 -3.07
CA GLN A 76 -5.78 -28.47 -3.32
C GLN A 76 -6.60 -27.92 -4.49
N PHE A 77 -6.82 -26.61 -4.51
CA PHE A 77 -7.51 -25.90 -5.58
C PHE A 77 -6.82 -26.11 -6.93
N GLU A 78 -5.51 -25.92 -6.99
CA GLU A 78 -4.77 -26.09 -8.24
C GLU A 78 -4.76 -27.54 -8.70
N LEU A 79 -4.64 -28.51 -7.79
CA LEU A 79 -4.74 -29.93 -8.10
C LEU A 79 -6.14 -30.29 -8.63
N PHE A 80 -7.20 -29.76 -8.00
CA PHE A 80 -8.57 -29.94 -8.45
C PHE A 80 -8.76 -29.46 -9.90
N ILE A 81 -8.31 -28.23 -10.20
CA ILE A 81 -8.41 -27.69 -11.57
C ILE A 81 -7.62 -28.54 -12.57
N LYS A 82 -6.39 -28.96 -12.24
CA LYS A 82 -5.58 -29.83 -13.11
C LYS A 82 -6.24 -31.19 -13.37
N THR A 83 -6.87 -31.77 -12.35
CA THR A 83 -7.61 -33.04 -12.47
C THR A 83 -8.83 -32.88 -13.38
N GLN A 84 -9.51 -31.73 -13.31
CA GLN A 84 -10.58 -31.42 -14.26
C GLN A 84 -10.06 -31.20 -15.68
N LEU A 85 -8.94 -30.49 -15.86
CA LEU A 85 -8.30 -30.34 -17.17
C LEU A 85 -7.94 -31.69 -17.78
N MET A 86 -7.37 -32.62 -16.99
CA MET A 86 -7.11 -34.00 -17.40
C MET A 86 -8.38 -34.73 -17.87
N SER A 87 -9.49 -34.52 -17.16
CA SER A 87 -10.77 -35.20 -17.48
C SER A 87 -11.50 -34.55 -18.66
N PHE A 88 -11.30 -33.26 -18.89
CA PHE A 88 -12.01 -32.46 -19.88
C PHE A 88 -11.23 -32.29 -21.19
N GLU A 89 -10.01 -32.77 -21.26
CA GLU A 89 -9.16 -32.66 -22.43
C GLU A 89 -9.77 -33.40 -23.64
N ILE A 90 -9.97 -32.68 -24.73
CA ILE A 90 -10.47 -33.22 -26.00
C ILE A 90 -9.27 -33.61 -26.84
N SER A 91 -8.97 -34.92 -26.90
CA SER A 91 -7.88 -35.41 -27.75
C SER A 91 -8.26 -35.38 -29.23
N ASN A 92 -7.66 -34.45 -29.99
CA ASN A 92 -7.71 -34.45 -31.45
C ASN A 92 -6.43 -35.11 -32.00
N LYS A 93 -6.55 -36.34 -32.51
CA LYS A 93 -5.40 -37.11 -33.06
C LYS A 93 -4.63 -36.40 -34.18
N LYS A 94 -5.21 -35.38 -34.82
CA LYS A 94 -4.63 -34.68 -35.98
C LYS A 94 -3.80 -33.46 -35.63
N ASP A 95 -3.90 -32.92 -34.42
CA ASP A 95 -3.22 -31.67 -34.06
C ASP A 95 -2.79 -31.69 -32.59
N LYS A 96 -1.53 -32.06 -32.35
CA LYS A 96 -0.95 -32.20 -30.99
C LYS A 96 -0.60 -30.87 -30.33
N THR A 97 -0.77 -29.74 -31.03
CA THR A 97 -0.28 -28.43 -30.59
C THR A 97 -1.34 -27.59 -29.86
N ARG A 98 -2.63 -27.88 -30.05
CA ARG A 98 -3.74 -27.14 -29.45
C ARG A 98 -4.60 -28.03 -28.56
N HIS A 99 -4.50 -27.79 -27.25
CA HIS A 99 -5.32 -28.46 -26.25
C HIS A 99 -6.65 -27.73 -26.09
N ASN A 100 -7.75 -28.43 -26.42
CA ASN A 100 -9.10 -27.93 -26.20
C ASN A 100 -9.70 -28.64 -24.99
N TYR A 101 -10.41 -27.90 -24.14
CA TYR A 101 -11.02 -28.43 -22.92
C TYR A 101 -12.53 -28.27 -22.95
N ARG A 102 -13.26 -29.34 -22.63
CA ARG A 102 -14.71 -29.35 -22.46
C ARG A 102 -15.08 -29.11 -21.00
N TYR A 103 -15.10 -27.84 -20.59
CA TYR A 103 -15.51 -27.49 -19.23
C TYR A 103 -16.93 -27.98 -18.93
N SER A 104 -17.11 -28.53 -17.74
CA SER A 104 -18.40 -29.10 -17.33
C SER A 104 -18.59 -28.97 -15.82
N PHE A 105 -19.83 -28.82 -15.38
CA PHE A 105 -20.18 -28.92 -13.96
C PHE A 105 -20.10 -30.38 -13.49
N ASN A 106 -20.58 -31.29 -14.34
CA ASN A 106 -20.44 -32.74 -14.22
C ASN A 106 -20.55 -33.38 -15.61
N ILE A 107 -20.54 -34.71 -15.70
CA ILE A 107 -20.57 -35.45 -16.98
C ILE A 107 -21.75 -35.04 -17.89
N SER A 108 -22.90 -34.70 -17.31
CA SER A 108 -24.14 -34.41 -18.04
C SER A 108 -24.39 -32.92 -18.28
N LEU A 109 -23.67 -32.03 -17.59
CA LEU A 109 -23.92 -30.57 -17.61
C LEU A 109 -22.67 -29.82 -18.11
N PRO A 110 -22.50 -29.65 -19.43
CA PRO A 110 -21.39 -28.88 -19.99
C PRO A 110 -21.55 -27.39 -19.69
N LEU A 111 -20.42 -26.72 -19.46
CA LEU A 111 -20.34 -25.29 -19.18
C LEU A 111 -19.54 -24.59 -20.28
N CYS A 112 -19.87 -23.34 -20.59
CA CYS A 112 -18.95 -22.50 -21.32
C CYS A 112 -17.75 -22.11 -20.43
N LYS A 113 -16.66 -21.66 -21.05
CA LYS A 113 -15.47 -21.19 -20.33
C LYS A 113 -15.81 -20.10 -19.31
N THR A 114 -16.65 -19.14 -19.66
CA THR A 114 -17.05 -18.04 -18.77
C THR A 114 -17.75 -18.55 -17.50
N ALA A 115 -18.71 -19.47 -17.66
CA ALA A 115 -19.42 -20.06 -16.53
C ALA A 115 -18.49 -20.92 -15.66
N TYR A 116 -17.58 -21.66 -16.28
CA TYR A 116 -16.57 -22.44 -15.56
C TYR A 116 -15.60 -21.57 -14.75
N LEU A 117 -15.12 -20.48 -15.35
CA LEU A 117 -14.27 -19.50 -14.67
C LEU A 117 -14.99 -18.89 -13.47
N LYS A 118 -16.27 -18.52 -13.62
CA LYS A 118 -17.08 -18.02 -12.52
C LYS A 118 -17.25 -19.07 -11.41
N LEU A 119 -17.62 -20.31 -11.76
CA LEU A 119 -17.81 -21.42 -10.82
C LEU A 119 -16.56 -21.68 -9.97
N CYS A 120 -15.38 -21.60 -10.60
CA CYS A 120 -14.11 -21.87 -9.94
C CYS A 120 -13.44 -20.63 -9.33
N ASN A 121 -14.07 -19.46 -9.40
CA ASN A 121 -13.46 -18.17 -9.02
C ASN A 121 -12.08 -17.95 -9.69
N LEU A 122 -12.01 -18.17 -11.00
CA LEU A 122 -10.81 -18.05 -11.82
C LEU A 122 -10.90 -16.86 -12.78
N ASN A 123 -9.74 -16.32 -13.14
CA ASN A 123 -9.59 -15.47 -14.32
C ASN A 123 -8.86 -16.25 -15.43
N ASP A 124 -8.91 -15.71 -16.66
CA ASP A 124 -8.28 -16.31 -17.83
C ASP A 124 -6.78 -16.55 -17.66
N TYR A 125 -6.08 -15.61 -17.02
CA TYR A 125 -4.64 -15.71 -16.79
C TYR A 125 -4.27 -16.90 -15.89
N LYS A 126 -4.97 -17.07 -14.76
CA LYS A 126 -4.74 -18.16 -13.81
C LYS A 126 -5.09 -19.50 -14.44
N LEU A 127 -6.17 -19.58 -15.22
CA LEU A 127 -6.51 -20.78 -15.97
C LEU A 127 -5.42 -21.15 -16.98
N SER A 128 -4.95 -20.17 -17.76
CA SER A 128 -3.89 -20.37 -18.77
C SER A 128 -2.57 -20.83 -18.12
N THR A 129 -2.24 -20.24 -16.96
CA THR A 129 -1.07 -20.64 -16.16
C THR A 129 -1.18 -22.09 -15.68
N LEU A 130 -2.36 -22.51 -15.22
CA LEU A 130 -2.59 -23.88 -14.77
C LEU A 130 -2.61 -24.89 -15.92
N GLN A 131 -3.11 -24.50 -17.09
CA GLN A 131 -3.04 -25.29 -18.31
C GLN A 131 -1.60 -25.51 -18.73
N ASN A 132 -0.79 -24.45 -18.85
CA ASN A 132 0.63 -24.56 -19.21
C ASN A 132 1.39 -25.44 -18.22
N HIS A 133 1.20 -25.20 -16.91
CA HIS A 133 1.85 -26.02 -15.90
C HIS A 133 1.43 -27.49 -15.98
N TYR A 134 0.15 -27.78 -16.20
CA TYR A 134 -0.32 -29.15 -16.35
C TYR A 134 0.31 -29.83 -17.57
N GLN A 135 0.43 -29.13 -18.69
CA GLN A 135 1.05 -29.67 -19.90
C GLN A 135 2.55 -29.92 -19.73
N GLU A 136 3.26 -29.04 -19.02
CA GLU A 136 4.71 -29.16 -18.80
C GLU A 136 5.08 -30.15 -17.67
N ASN A 137 4.30 -30.16 -16.58
CA ASN A 137 4.68 -30.81 -15.31
C ASN A 137 3.60 -31.75 -14.75
N GLY A 138 2.48 -31.94 -15.44
CA GLY A 138 1.38 -32.81 -15.02
C GLY A 138 0.68 -32.32 -13.74
N LEU A 139 0.33 -33.26 -12.88
CA LEU A 139 -0.39 -33.02 -11.61
C LEU A 139 0.52 -32.55 -10.46
N THR A 140 1.82 -32.37 -10.71
CA THR A 140 2.75 -31.88 -9.68
C THR A 140 2.34 -30.50 -9.17
N GLU A 141 2.67 -30.20 -7.92
CA GLU A 141 2.36 -28.92 -7.30
C GLU A 141 3.14 -27.79 -8.00
N ARG A 142 2.48 -26.65 -8.26
CA ARG A 142 3.19 -25.47 -8.81
C ARG A 142 3.99 -24.80 -7.71
N ILE A 143 5.27 -25.12 -7.68
CA ILE A 143 6.25 -24.45 -6.85
C ILE A 143 6.52 -23.08 -7.48
N HIS A 144 6.29 -21.98 -6.73
CA HIS A 144 6.68 -20.66 -7.21
C HIS A 144 8.21 -20.65 -7.38
N GLY A 145 8.74 -20.01 -8.43
CA GLY A 145 10.20 -19.95 -8.67
C GLY A 145 11.04 -19.29 -7.55
N ASN A 146 10.40 -18.81 -6.48
CA ASN A 146 11.05 -18.26 -5.29
C ASN A 146 10.99 -19.21 -4.09
N THR A 147 10.25 -20.31 -4.17
CA THR A 147 10.19 -21.32 -3.11
C THR A 147 11.51 -22.10 -3.14
N GLY A 148 12.28 -22.04 -2.05
CA GLY A 148 13.63 -22.61 -1.97
C GLY A 148 14.76 -21.71 -2.49
N HIS A 149 14.47 -20.74 -3.35
CA HIS A 149 15.43 -19.76 -3.88
C HIS A 149 15.32 -18.35 -3.28
N ALA A 150 14.44 -18.14 -2.29
CA ALA A 150 14.50 -16.93 -1.49
C ALA A 150 15.87 -16.89 -0.80
N SER A 151 16.75 -15.97 -1.22
CA SER A 151 18.00 -15.72 -0.48
C SER A 151 17.62 -15.55 0.99
N ARG A 152 18.44 -16.08 1.92
CA ARG A 152 18.18 -15.96 3.38
C ARG A 152 17.83 -14.52 3.77
N ARG A 153 18.46 -13.54 3.12
CA ARG A 153 18.24 -12.08 3.26
C ARG A 153 16.92 -11.52 2.68
N ASN A 154 16.21 -12.25 1.82
CA ASN A 154 14.94 -11.84 1.20
C ASN A 154 13.71 -12.61 1.72
N SER A 155 13.92 -13.62 2.56
CA SER A 155 12.82 -14.26 3.27
C SER A 155 12.31 -13.34 4.37
N ARG A 156 11.03 -12.92 4.29
CA ARG A 156 10.37 -12.17 5.37
C ARG A 156 10.42 -12.89 6.71
N VAL A 157 10.64 -14.21 6.70
CA VAL A 157 10.67 -15.15 7.83
C VAL A 157 12.08 -15.35 8.42
N PHE A 158 13.16 -15.03 7.67
CA PHE A 158 14.55 -15.29 8.10
C PHE A 158 15.46 -14.05 7.99
N VAL A 159 15.04 -12.90 8.52
CA VAL A 159 16.03 -11.88 8.91
C VAL A 159 16.65 -12.36 10.21
N ASP A 160 17.90 -12.84 10.15
CA ASP A 160 18.60 -13.29 11.35
C ASP A 160 19.07 -12.12 12.23
N PHE A 161 19.50 -12.44 13.45
CA PHE A 161 19.98 -11.47 14.42
C PHE A 161 21.20 -10.69 13.90
N ASN A 162 22.08 -11.32 13.12
CA ASN A 162 23.33 -10.71 12.64
C ASN A 162 23.04 -9.61 11.62
N ILE A 163 22.17 -9.89 10.64
CA ILE A 163 21.72 -8.91 9.64
C ILE A 163 21.00 -7.75 10.33
N THR A 164 20.10 -8.06 11.26
CA THR A 164 19.37 -7.05 12.04
C THR A 164 20.32 -6.15 12.83
N SER A 165 21.31 -6.74 13.49
CA SER A 165 22.31 -6.02 14.30
C SER A 165 23.20 -5.12 13.45
N SER A 166 23.68 -5.63 12.31
CA SER A 166 24.51 -4.85 11.37
C SER A 166 23.77 -3.61 10.84
N ILE A 167 22.52 -3.76 10.40
CA ILE A 167 21.71 -2.63 9.92
C ILE A 167 21.42 -1.65 11.06
N LYS A 168 21.10 -2.15 12.25
CA LYS A 168 20.87 -1.30 13.42
C LYS A 168 22.10 -0.48 13.77
N GLN A 169 23.29 -1.10 13.72
CA GLN A 169 24.56 -0.41 13.96
C GLN A 169 24.81 0.66 12.90
N TYR A 170 24.64 0.33 11.62
CA TYR A 170 24.76 1.29 10.52
C TYR A 170 23.82 2.49 10.71
N LEU A 171 22.54 2.25 10.98
CA LEU A 171 21.53 3.30 11.14
C LEU A 171 21.78 4.16 12.38
N THR A 172 22.28 3.57 13.47
CA THR A 172 22.66 4.31 14.67
C THR A 172 23.83 5.24 14.37
N GLN A 173 24.86 4.75 13.68
CA GLN A 173 26.00 5.56 13.27
C GLN A 173 25.57 6.68 12.29
N TYR A 174 24.71 6.35 11.33
CA TYR A 174 24.16 7.32 10.39
C TYR A 174 23.38 8.42 11.11
N GLY A 175 22.58 8.06 12.12
CA GLY A 175 21.86 8.99 12.98
C GLY A 175 22.77 9.84 13.87
N ILE A 176 23.91 9.32 14.34
CA ILE A 176 24.89 10.12 15.09
C ILE A 176 25.55 11.18 14.21
N ILE A 177 25.92 10.80 12.98
CA ILE A 177 26.63 11.68 12.04
C ILE A 177 25.70 12.74 11.44
N ASN A 178 24.53 12.30 10.97
CA ASN A 178 23.63 13.14 10.17
C ASN A 178 22.41 13.62 10.96
N GLY A 179 22.18 13.07 12.15
CA GLY A 179 21.01 13.37 12.95
C GLY A 179 21.06 14.76 13.57
N LEU A 180 19.96 15.45 13.44
CA LEU A 180 19.66 16.69 14.12
C LEU A 180 19.00 16.34 15.46
N PRO A 181 19.40 17.02 16.56
CA PRO A 181 18.70 16.88 17.83
C PRO A 181 17.24 17.29 17.64
N SER A 182 16.32 16.58 18.31
CA SER A 182 14.90 16.90 18.29
C SER A 182 14.70 18.41 18.46
N PRO A 183 14.04 19.10 17.51
CA PRO A 183 13.62 20.48 17.71
C PRO A 183 12.54 20.42 18.79
N MET A 184 12.93 20.52 20.06
CA MET A 184 12.06 20.41 21.22
C MET A 184 10.83 21.32 21.06
N ARG A 185 9.76 20.77 20.52
CA ARG A 185 8.42 20.98 21.04
C ARG A 185 8.24 19.81 21.98
N HIS A 186 8.12 20.08 23.28
CA HIS A 186 7.85 19.08 24.30
C HIS A 186 6.63 18.25 23.87
N ARG A 187 6.86 17.11 23.20
CA ARG A 187 5.86 16.06 23.07
C ARG A 187 6.00 15.26 24.36
N ASN A 188 4.88 14.99 25.02
CA ASN A 188 4.80 14.23 26.28
C ASN A 188 5.30 12.77 26.17
N ASP A 189 5.94 12.38 25.07
CA ASP A 189 6.49 11.05 24.85
C ASP A 189 7.99 11.12 25.12
N SER A 190 8.43 10.51 26.22
CA SER A 190 9.78 10.57 26.82
C SER A 190 10.91 9.97 25.97
N ARG A 191 10.68 9.73 24.67
CA ARG A 191 11.64 9.14 23.75
C ARG A 191 12.46 10.23 23.06
N ASN A 192 13.78 10.13 23.16
CA ASN A 192 14.70 11.01 22.42
C ASN A 192 14.67 10.64 20.93
N PHE A 193 13.91 11.41 20.15
CA PHE A 193 13.89 11.28 18.69
C PHE A 193 15.12 11.95 18.05
N ILE A 194 15.71 11.28 17.06
CA ILE A 194 16.77 11.82 16.20
C ILE A 194 16.14 12.06 14.83
N TYR A 195 16.30 13.28 14.29
CA TYR A 195 15.75 13.63 12.99
C TYR A 195 16.84 13.77 11.94
N LEU A 196 16.75 13.00 10.87
CA LEU A 196 17.54 13.21 9.66
C LEU A 196 17.04 14.45 8.90
N PRO A 197 17.91 15.15 8.16
CA PRO A 197 17.55 16.33 7.36
C PRO A 197 16.35 16.09 6.44
N THR A 198 15.60 17.14 6.14
CA THR A 198 14.39 17.09 5.30
C THR A 198 14.63 16.57 3.88
N GLY A 199 15.84 16.76 3.33
CA GLY A 199 16.22 16.23 2.01
C GLY A 199 16.56 14.74 2.00
N GLU A 200 16.75 14.13 3.17
CA GLU A 200 17.00 12.69 3.29
C GLU A 200 15.68 11.91 3.23
N ASN A 201 15.76 10.70 2.69
CA ASN A 201 14.64 9.76 2.73
C ASN A 201 15.19 8.32 2.81
N TYR A 202 14.31 7.35 3.06
CA TYR A 202 14.71 5.95 3.19
C TYR A 202 15.54 5.45 2.01
N MET A 203 15.22 5.89 0.78
CA MET A 203 15.93 5.46 -0.43
C MET A 203 17.35 6.02 -0.49
N ILE A 204 17.54 7.30 -0.16
CA ILE A 204 18.87 7.94 -0.14
C ILE A 204 19.77 7.25 0.88
N VAL A 205 19.27 7.02 2.10
CA VAL A 205 20.02 6.34 3.16
C VAL A 205 20.32 4.89 2.78
N TYR A 206 19.38 4.20 2.13
CA TYR A 206 19.58 2.84 1.64
C TYR A 206 20.61 2.78 0.50
N ASN A 207 20.67 3.76 -0.40
CA ASN A 207 21.69 3.80 -1.45
C ASN A 207 23.08 3.99 -0.86
N LYS A 208 23.24 4.89 0.12
CA LYS A 208 24.50 5.04 0.87
C LYS A 208 24.89 3.76 1.62
N TYR A 209 23.92 3.08 2.24
CA TYR A 209 24.13 1.78 2.86
C TYR A 209 24.62 0.75 1.84
N LYS A 210 24.00 0.73 0.65
CA LYS A 210 24.32 -0.18 -0.43
C LYS A 210 25.73 0.04 -0.97
N GLU A 211 26.14 1.29 -1.14
CA GLU A 211 27.50 1.66 -1.52
C GLU A 211 28.52 1.17 -0.47
N ASN A 212 28.30 1.48 0.81
CA ASN A 212 29.17 1.03 1.90
C ASN A 212 29.25 -0.50 1.98
N PHE A 213 28.12 -1.20 1.81
CA PHE A 213 28.07 -2.65 1.84
C PHE A 213 28.96 -3.29 0.76
N TYR A 214 28.93 -2.77 -0.48
CA TYR A 214 29.77 -3.29 -1.57
C TYR A 214 31.24 -2.87 -1.46
N LEU A 215 31.56 -1.79 -0.73
CA LEU A 215 32.94 -1.46 -0.41
C LEU A 215 33.55 -2.43 0.60
N GLU A 216 32.73 -2.94 1.53
CA GLU A 216 33.18 -3.87 2.58
C GLU A 216 33.17 -5.34 2.12
N HIS A 217 32.39 -5.68 1.09
CA HIS A 217 32.23 -7.05 0.59
C HIS A 217 32.62 -7.10 -0.89
N ASP A 218 33.86 -7.51 -1.17
CA ASP A 218 34.48 -7.62 -2.51
C ASP A 218 33.93 -8.82 -3.33
N ASP A 219 33.06 -9.64 -2.73
CA ASP A 219 32.62 -10.92 -3.29
C ASP A 219 31.26 -10.83 -4.01
N LYS A 220 31.21 -11.35 -5.25
CA LYS A 220 30.01 -11.37 -6.10
C LYS A 220 28.87 -12.25 -5.57
N ASP A 221 29.14 -13.06 -4.56
CA ASP A 221 28.19 -14.02 -3.99
C ASP A 221 27.40 -13.48 -2.79
N GLU A 222 27.85 -12.38 -2.15
CA GLU A 222 27.12 -11.74 -1.05
C GLU A 222 26.04 -10.78 -1.56
N LYS A 223 24.79 -11.26 -1.55
CA LYS A 223 23.63 -10.45 -1.95
C LYS A 223 23.24 -9.48 -0.85
N ILE A 224 23.24 -8.19 -1.15
CA ILE A 224 22.66 -7.17 -0.28
C ILE A 224 21.17 -7.44 -0.01
N ILE A 225 20.70 -7.09 1.19
CA ILE A 225 19.27 -7.12 1.51
C ILE A 225 18.48 -6.16 0.62
N SER A 226 17.20 -6.46 0.37
CA SER A 226 16.31 -5.57 -0.38
C SER A 226 15.94 -4.30 0.39
N TYR A 227 15.64 -3.23 -0.35
CA TYR A 227 15.17 -1.94 0.18
C TYR A 227 13.95 -2.10 1.12
N SER A 228 12.99 -2.94 0.75
CA SER A 228 11.80 -3.20 1.55
C SER A 228 12.15 -3.83 2.91
N THR A 229 13.11 -4.76 2.92
CA THR A 229 13.60 -5.41 4.13
C THR A 229 14.40 -4.43 5.00
N PHE A 230 15.26 -3.62 4.40
CA PHE A 230 15.99 -2.55 5.09
C PHE A 230 15.03 -1.59 5.80
N ARG A 231 14.02 -1.10 5.08
CA ARG A 231 13.01 -0.18 5.62
C ARG A 231 12.22 -0.81 6.77
N ARG A 232 11.83 -2.08 6.64
CA ARG A 232 11.14 -2.82 7.72
C ARG A 232 12.01 -2.90 8.98
N ILE A 233 13.27 -3.34 8.83
CA ILE A 233 14.22 -3.47 9.95
C ILE A 233 14.46 -2.12 10.62
N TRP A 234 14.61 -1.03 9.86
CA TRP A 234 14.70 0.32 10.43
C TRP A 234 13.51 0.61 11.33
N GLN A 235 12.29 0.44 10.80
CA GLN A 235 11.06 0.77 11.53
C GLN A 235 10.88 -0.05 12.80
N GLU A 236 11.29 -1.33 12.78
CA GLU A 236 11.18 -2.24 13.91
C GLU A 236 12.28 -2.00 14.97
N THR A 237 13.52 -1.67 14.55
CA THR A 237 14.69 -1.63 15.44
C THR A 237 15.08 -0.24 15.93
N ILE A 238 14.81 0.81 15.14
CA ILE A 238 15.12 2.22 15.48
C ILE A 238 13.95 3.12 15.09
N PRO A 239 12.77 2.96 15.73
CA PRO A 239 11.60 3.81 15.46
C PRO A 239 11.81 5.28 15.88
N THR A 240 12.86 5.58 16.63
CA THR A 240 13.23 6.93 17.10
C THR A 240 14.01 7.73 16.07
N LEU A 241 14.57 7.10 15.03
CA LEU A 241 15.26 7.78 13.93
C LEU A 241 14.25 8.08 12.82
N LYS A 242 13.94 9.37 12.62
CA LYS A 242 12.89 9.86 11.70
C LYS A 242 13.44 10.89 10.72
N PHE A 243 12.67 11.24 9.70
CA PHE A 243 12.99 12.37 8.82
C PHE A 243 12.32 13.64 9.34
N GLN A 244 13.04 14.76 9.33
CA GLN A 244 12.48 16.05 9.67
C GLN A 244 11.44 16.44 8.60
N PRO A 245 10.19 16.76 8.97
CA PRO A 245 9.21 17.23 7.99
C PRO A 245 9.70 18.55 7.36
N PRO A 246 9.33 18.83 6.09
CA PRO A 246 9.53 20.14 5.51
C PRO A 246 8.83 21.20 6.36
N ALA A 247 9.50 22.33 6.56
CA ALA A 247 8.96 23.45 7.31
C ALA A 247 9.15 24.73 6.49
N SER A 248 8.04 25.42 6.25
CA SER A 248 7.99 26.80 5.79
C SER A 248 7.89 27.75 6.99
N ASP A 249 8.19 29.04 6.77
CA ASP A 249 8.13 30.08 7.81
C ASP A 249 9.03 29.80 9.03
N ILE A 250 10.26 29.36 8.75
CA ILE A 250 11.26 29.16 9.80
C ILE A 250 11.85 30.52 10.18
N CYS A 251 11.66 30.90 11.44
CA CYS A 251 12.30 32.10 12.00
C CYS A 251 13.83 32.04 11.82
N GLU A 252 14.37 33.04 11.11
CA GLU A 252 15.80 33.18 10.81
C GLU A 252 16.63 33.27 12.11
N THR A 253 16.18 34.08 13.06
CA THR A 253 16.78 34.22 14.39
C THR A 253 16.85 32.87 15.13
N CYS A 254 15.78 32.07 15.08
CA CYS A 254 15.78 30.71 15.65
C CYS A 254 16.79 29.78 14.97
N ASN A 255 16.96 29.91 13.65
CA ASN A 255 17.90 29.09 12.90
C ASN A 255 19.36 29.45 13.25
N ASP A 256 19.64 30.75 13.35
CA ASP A 256 20.96 31.26 13.73
C ASP A 256 21.35 30.83 15.15
N PHE A 257 20.44 30.97 16.12
CA PHE A 257 20.68 30.49 17.48
C PHE A 257 20.95 28.99 17.50
N LYS A 258 20.19 28.18 16.75
CA LYS A 258 20.44 26.73 16.65
C LYS A 258 21.81 26.42 16.06
N SER A 259 22.25 27.18 15.05
CA SER A 259 23.58 27.03 14.45
C SER A 259 24.69 27.37 15.47
N GLN A 260 24.56 28.51 16.14
CA GLN A 260 25.52 28.98 17.15
C GLN A 260 25.60 28.02 18.35
N ILE A 261 24.45 27.50 18.82
CA ILE A 261 24.40 26.49 19.89
C ILE A 261 25.14 25.21 19.48
N ARG A 262 25.08 24.80 18.21
CA ARG A 262 25.83 23.61 17.74
C ARG A 262 27.34 23.84 17.80
N ILE A 263 27.79 25.02 17.39
CA ILE A 263 29.21 25.40 17.39
C ILE A 263 29.73 25.53 18.82
N ALA A 264 28.95 26.12 19.72
CA ALA A 264 29.33 26.39 21.10
C ALA A 264 29.32 25.14 22.01
N LYS A 265 28.97 23.94 21.53
CA LYS A 265 28.87 22.73 22.36
C LYS A 265 30.13 22.38 23.15
N SER A 266 31.30 22.75 22.65
CA SER A 266 32.59 22.51 23.31
C SER A 266 32.96 23.56 24.36
N ASN A 267 32.24 24.69 24.43
CA ASN A 267 32.44 25.76 25.40
C ASN A 267 31.15 26.02 26.19
N LEU A 268 31.10 25.51 27.42
CA LEU A 268 29.91 25.52 28.26
C LEU A 268 29.39 26.94 28.58
N ASP A 269 30.28 27.89 28.85
CA ASP A 269 29.87 29.26 29.19
C ASP A 269 29.22 29.96 28.00
N GLN A 270 29.83 29.83 26.82
CA GLN A 270 29.29 30.36 25.58
C GLN A 270 27.96 29.70 25.21
N TYR A 271 27.85 28.38 25.44
CA TYR A 271 26.61 27.63 25.22
C TYR A 271 25.46 28.17 26.07
N TYR A 272 25.67 28.42 27.38
CA TYR A 272 24.61 28.90 28.26
C TYR A 272 24.15 30.33 27.93
N ILE A 273 25.08 31.21 27.53
CA ILE A 273 24.74 32.57 27.10
C ILE A 273 23.82 32.54 25.87
N ILE A 274 24.20 31.81 24.83
CA ILE A 274 23.44 31.72 23.59
C ILE A 274 22.08 31.03 23.83
N LYS A 275 22.06 30.02 24.71
CA LYS A 275 20.81 29.34 25.09
C LYS A 275 19.84 30.26 25.82
N ASN A 276 20.31 31.08 26.76
CA ASN A 276 19.44 32.03 27.46
C ASN A 276 18.83 33.06 26.49
N GLN A 277 19.62 33.58 25.55
CA GLN A 277 19.12 34.49 24.52
C GLN A 277 18.08 33.82 23.61
N TYR A 278 18.30 32.55 23.28
CA TYR A 278 17.34 31.76 22.51
C TYR A 278 16.03 31.56 23.27
N ASP A 279 16.09 31.23 24.57
CA ASP A 279 14.92 31.03 25.42
C ASP A 279 14.12 32.34 25.59
N GLU A 280 14.78 33.49 25.68
CA GLU A 280 14.11 34.81 25.70
C GLU A 280 13.37 35.11 24.39
N HIS A 281 14.01 34.82 23.26
CA HIS A 281 13.37 34.98 21.95
C HIS A 281 12.11 34.10 21.82
N GLN A 282 12.18 32.85 22.30
CA GLN A 282 11.03 31.95 22.33
C GLN A 282 9.90 32.49 23.22
N LYS A 283 10.21 32.96 24.42
CA LYS A 283 9.21 33.55 25.34
C LYS A 283 8.48 34.73 24.71
N LYS A 284 9.18 35.62 24.00
CA LYS A 284 8.55 36.76 23.30
C LYS A 284 7.58 36.29 22.23
N ALA A 285 7.97 35.30 21.42
CA ALA A 285 7.09 34.73 20.40
C ALA A 285 5.84 34.05 21.01
N ASP A 286 6.01 33.36 22.13
CA ASP A 286 4.89 32.74 22.85
C ASP A 286 3.90 33.78 23.41
N LEU A 287 4.40 34.91 23.93
CA LEU A 287 3.57 36.02 24.41
C LEU A 287 2.75 36.65 23.28
N GLU A 288 3.36 36.92 22.13
CA GLU A 288 2.65 37.45 20.96
C GLU A 288 1.57 36.48 20.47
N ARG A 289 1.88 35.17 20.46
CA ARG A 289 0.90 34.15 20.09
C ARG A 289 -0.26 34.06 21.09
N GLN A 290 0.02 34.19 22.38
CA GLN A 290 -1.02 34.27 23.41
C GLN A 290 -1.89 35.51 23.21
N HIS A 291 -1.30 36.66 22.91
CA HIS A 291 -2.04 37.88 22.60
C HIS A 291 -2.98 37.68 21.38
N TYR A 292 -2.47 37.11 20.29
CA TYR A 292 -3.28 36.75 19.12
C TYR A 292 -4.46 35.81 19.47
N ASN A 293 -4.20 34.73 20.20
CA ASN A 293 -5.24 33.78 20.61
C ASN A 293 -6.30 34.45 21.51
N ASN A 294 -5.87 35.32 22.41
CA ASN A 294 -6.78 36.08 23.28
C ASN A 294 -7.67 37.02 22.45
N ASN A 295 -7.11 37.68 21.42
CA ASN A 295 -7.88 38.53 20.51
C ASN A 295 -8.91 37.71 19.71
N ILE A 296 -8.57 36.49 19.27
CA ILE A 296 -9.52 35.57 18.64
C ILE A 296 -10.68 35.27 19.60
N GLU A 297 -10.40 34.87 20.84
CA GLU A 297 -11.45 34.55 21.81
C GLU A 297 -12.34 35.77 22.12
N GLN A 298 -11.76 36.95 22.28
CA GLN A 298 -12.51 38.20 22.50
C GLN A 298 -13.40 38.55 21.29
N SER A 299 -12.90 38.38 20.07
CA SER A 299 -13.64 38.67 18.83
C SER A 299 -14.88 37.79 18.63
N LYS A 300 -14.97 36.62 19.28
CA LYS A 300 -16.18 35.80 19.25
C LYS A 300 -17.36 36.44 20.00
N HIS A 301 -17.07 37.35 20.93
CA HIS A 301 -18.07 37.97 21.80
C HIS A 301 -18.27 39.46 21.50
N ASP A 302 -17.29 40.12 20.88
CA ASP A 302 -17.36 41.52 20.48
C ASP A 302 -17.51 41.66 18.95
N LEU A 303 -18.73 42.00 18.51
CA LEU A 303 -19.09 42.19 17.09
C LEU A 303 -18.45 43.43 16.44
N SER A 304 -17.72 44.26 17.20
CA SER A 304 -16.96 45.39 16.66
C SER A 304 -15.59 44.97 16.09
N ILE A 305 -15.16 43.72 16.30
CA ILE A 305 -13.89 43.19 15.84
C ILE A 305 -14.09 42.40 14.54
N ALA A 306 -13.60 42.94 13.42
CA ALA A 306 -13.60 42.24 12.13
C ALA A 306 -12.35 41.36 11.97
N HIS A 307 -12.55 40.04 11.85
CA HIS A 307 -11.50 39.07 11.53
C HIS A 307 -11.64 38.63 10.07
N ILE A 308 -10.65 38.96 9.23
CA ILE A 308 -10.59 38.55 7.82
C ILE A 308 -9.54 37.44 7.69
N CYS A 309 -9.96 36.25 7.28
CA CYS A 309 -9.09 35.11 7.02
C CYS A 309 -9.14 34.75 5.53
N TYR A 310 -7.98 34.57 4.90
CA TYR A 310 -7.85 34.07 3.55
C TYR A 310 -7.14 32.71 3.59
N ASP A 311 -7.76 31.68 3.01
CA ASP A 311 -7.16 30.36 2.82
C ASP A 311 -6.79 30.21 1.35
N TRP A 312 -5.49 30.05 1.05
CA TRP A 312 -5.01 29.92 -0.33
C TRP A 312 -4.66 28.46 -0.61
N ALA A 313 -5.34 27.89 -1.61
CA ALA A 313 -5.01 26.58 -2.17
C ALA A 313 -3.53 26.51 -2.59
N GLN A 314 -2.93 25.34 -2.36
CA GLN A 314 -1.48 25.09 -2.33
C GLN A 314 -0.70 25.81 -3.45
N ASN A 315 0.14 26.77 -3.05
CA ASN A 315 1.05 27.54 -3.90
C ASN A 315 2.47 26.98 -3.76
N VAL A 316 3.16 26.70 -4.87
CA VAL A 316 4.58 26.35 -4.86
C VAL A 316 5.38 27.53 -5.40
N THR A 317 6.23 28.10 -4.56
CA THR A 317 7.05 29.27 -4.86
C THR A 317 8.45 28.88 -5.32
N ILE A 318 8.90 29.38 -6.48
CA ILE A 318 10.27 29.16 -7.00
C ILE A 318 11.10 30.45 -6.86
N PRO A 319 12.35 30.39 -6.34
CA PRO A 319 13.08 29.19 -5.91
C PRO A 319 12.55 28.59 -4.60
N TYR A 320 12.38 27.27 -4.59
CA TYR A 320 11.88 26.51 -3.45
C TYR A 320 13.06 25.96 -2.62
N SER A 321 13.02 26.15 -1.30
CA SER A 321 13.92 25.50 -0.34
C SER A 321 13.10 24.68 0.65
N LEU A 322 13.53 23.44 0.92
CA LEU A 322 12.94 22.56 1.94
C LEU A 322 13.01 23.15 3.36
N GLN A 323 13.89 24.14 3.57
CA GLN A 323 13.99 24.98 4.76
C GLN A 323 14.06 26.45 4.32
N GLN A 324 12.89 27.03 4.05
CA GLN A 324 12.79 28.41 3.59
C GLN A 324 12.96 29.36 4.78
N VAL A 325 14.06 30.10 4.79
CA VAL A 325 14.42 31.04 5.85
C VAL A 325 13.71 32.39 5.63
N GLY A 326 13.16 32.96 6.70
CA GLY A 326 12.14 34.02 6.71
C GLY A 326 12.29 35.18 5.72
N SER A 327 13.47 35.74 5.48
CA SER A 327 13.61 36.86 4.53
C SER A 327 13.27 36.50 3.07
N ILE A 328 13.29 35.21 2.71
CA ILE A 328 12.86 34.71 1.38
C ILE A 328 11.34 34.54 1.31
N TYR A 329 10.65 34.37 2.45
CA TYR A 329 9.19 34.27 2.51
C TYR A 329 8.49 35.56 2.06
N PHE A 330 9.07 36.73 2.34
CA PHE A 330 8.52 38.03 1.99
C PHE A 330 8.93 38.54 0.60
N LYS A 331 9.78 37.81 -0.13
CA LYS A 331 10.13 38.16 -1.51
C LYS A 331 9.10 37.54 -2.46
N SER A 332 8.62 38.31 -3.42
CA SER A 332 7.72 37.83 -4.48
C SER A 332 8.42 36.77 -5.34
N THR A 333 8.34 35.52 -4.94
CA THR A 333 8.73 34.34 -5.71
C THR A 333 7.75 34.08 -6.84
N PHE A 334 8.20 33.46 -7.93
CA PHE A 334 7.26 33.01 -8.98
C PHE A 334 6.34 31.93 -8.40
N ALA A 335 5.05 32.23 -8.33
CA ALA A 335 4.03 31.31 -7.89
C ALA A 335 3.70 30.34 -9.03
N VAL A 336 3.95 29.05 -8.81
CA VAL A 336 3.52 27.98 -9.70
C VAL A 336 2.30 27.31 -9.09
N HIS A 337 1.17 27.49 -9.76
CA HIS A 337 -0.07 26.81 -9.42
C HIS A 337 -0.07 25.43 -10.09
N LEU A 338 0.07 24.38 -9.29
CA LEU A 338 -0.08 23.01 -9.76
C LEU A 338 -1.57 22.67 -9.82
N PHE A 339 -2.11 22.57 -11.04
CA PHE A 339 -3.42 21.98 -11.27
C PHE A 339 -3.28 20.75 -12.17
N GLY A 340 -3.94 19.66 -11.80
CA GLY A 340 -4.06 18.48 -12.65
C GLY A 340 -5.31 18.61 -13.51
N VAL A 341 -5.15 18.48 -14.83
CA VAL A 341 -6.29 18.35 -15.75
C VAL A 341 -6.52 16.86 -15.98
N CYS A 342 -7.63 16.33 -15.47
CA CYS A 342 -8.07 14.97 -15.76
C CYS A 342 -9.17 15.04 -16.83
N LYS A 343 -8.89 14.51 -18.01
CA LYS A 343 -9.87 14.39 -19.10
C LYS A 343 -10.58 13.05 -18.94
N THR A 344 -11.81 13.06 -18.43
CA THR A 344 -12.73 11.93 -18.59
C THR A 344 -13.38 12.07 -19.95
N GLU A 345 -12.84 11.41 -20.97
CA GLU A 345 -13.62 11.14 -22.17
C GLU A 345 -14.60 10.00 -21.85
N ASP A 346 -15.87 10.32 -22.09
CA ASP A 346 -17.04 9.45 -22.19
C ASP A 346 -17.71 8.98 -20.89
N GLY A 347 -18.62 9.82 -20.40
CA GLY A 347 -19.69 9.46 -19.45
C GLY A 347 -20.83 10.47 -19.54
N LEU A 348 -21.84 10.14 -20.35
CA LEU A 348 -23.02 10.94 -20.74
C LEU A 348 -23.86 11.43 -19.54
N ASN A 349 -24.46 12.61 -19.75
CA ASN A 349 -25.38 13.34 -18.85
C ASN A 349 -26.57 12.53 -18.35
#